data_AF-A0A518H5X4-F1
#
_entry.id   AF-A0A518H5X4-F1
#
_cell.length_a   1.000
_cell.length_b   1.000
_cell.length_c   1.000
_cell.angle_alpha   90.00
_cell.angle_beta   90.00
_cell.angle_gamma   90.00
#
_symmetry.space_group_name_H-M   'P 1'
#
loop_
_entity.id
_entity.type
_entity.pdbx_description
1 polymer ?
#
loop_
_entity_poly.entity_id
_entity_poly.type
_entity_poly.pdbx_seq_one_letter_code
_entity_poly.pdbx_strand_id
1 'polypeptide(L)'
;MWVRDRVAEPPRPINHVKIYGADAGRYGTTRDGVERFWRCLIGGAASARFHRPDSRIGLDATAKRHLAAFRMLEAECDLTRYEPDETGRRLSDRVPDDAYLTCEPGEQYVVYFPDGGRVGLDLGEAAGRFRVRWLDVEAGDWRDAGPADGTRRLDLEAPGEGHWVALVTRIP
;
A
#
# COMPACT_ATOMS: atom_id res chain seq x y z
N MET A 1 2.95 12.22 9.48
CA MET A 1 2.37 11.38 10.55
C MET A 1 3.00 11.83 11.86
N TRP A 2 2.23 12.39 12.80
CA TRP A 2 2.77 12.95 14.06
C TRP A 2 3.75 12.03 14.82
N VAL A 3 3.54 10.71 14.75
CA VAL A 3 4.46 9.73 15.35
C VAL A 3 5.83 9.74 14.67
N ARG A 4 5.90 9.88 13.34
CA ARG A 4 7.16 9.94 12.58
C ARG A 4 8.02 11.13 12.98
N ASP A 5 7.43 12.31 13.09
CA ASP A 5 8.13 13.51 13.57
C ASP A 5 8.72 13.30 14.98
N ARG A 6 7.97 12.61 15.85
CA ARG A 6 8.41 12.30 17.22
C ARG A 6 9.54 11.27 17.30
N VAL A 7 9.70 10.43 16.28
CA VAL A 7 10.75 9.39 16.22
C VAL A 7 11.86 9.70 15.24
N ALA A 8 11.88 10.91 14.66
CA ALA A 8 12.90 11.31 13.68
C ALA A 8 14.28 11.54 14.32
N GLU A 9 14.34 12.03 15.56
CA GLU A 9 15.60 12.40 16.23
C GLU A 9 15.68 11.91 17.70
N PRO A 10 16.54 10.93 18.03
CA PRO A 10 17.22 10.05 17.08
C PRO A 10 16.20 9.12 16.36
N PRO A 11 16.51 8.64 15.14
CA PRO A 11 15.64 7.75 14.38
C PRO A 11 15.25 6.50 15.16
N ARG A 12 13.94 6.22 15.29
CA ARG A 12 13.43 4.98 15.90
C ARG A 12 12.37 4.31 15.01
N PRO A 13 12.40 2.98 14.86
CA PRO A 13 11.44 2.26 14.03
C PRO A 13 10.02 2.32 14.63
N ILE A 14 9.02 2.46 13.77
CA ILE A 14 7.60 2.34 14.13
C ILE A 14 7.17 0.89 13.92
N ASN A 15 6.60 0.29 14.96
CA ASN A 15 6.19 -1.13 14.96
C ASN A 15 4.72 -1.26 15.38
N HIS A 16 3.95 -2.04 14.63
CA HIS A 16 2.56 -2.37 14.92
C HIS A 16 2.44 -3.82 15.41
N VAL A 17 2.54 -3.99 16.72
CA VAL A 17 2.60 -5.32 17.37
C VAL A 17 1.23 -6.01 17.47
N LYS A 18 0.15 -5.22 17.37
CA LYS A 18 -1.24 -5.71 17.49
C LYS A 18 -2.15 -4.95 16.52
N ILE A 19 -2.33 -5.49 15.34
CA ILE A 19 -3.39 -5.04 14.44
C ILE A 19 -4.67 -5.78 14.81
N TYR A 20 -5.68 -4.97 15.11
CA TYR A 20 -7.01 -5.38 15.49
C TYR A 20 -8.00 -5.18 14.31
N GLY A 21 -9.11 -5.93 14.33
CA GLY A 21 -10.04 -6.20 13.23
C GLY A 21 -10.49 -7.69 13.19
N ALA A 22 -11.76 -7.94 13.49
CA ALA A 22 -12.48 -9.20 13.23
C ALA A 22 -13.99 -8.95 13.37
N ASP A 23 -14.81 -9.58 12.54
CA ASP A 23 -16.24 -9.23 12.43
C ASP A 23 -17.04 -9.46 13.72
N ALA A 24 -16.64 -10.45 14.53
CA ALA A 24 -17.23 -10.68 15.86
C ALA A 24 -16.50 -9.93 17.00
N GLY A 25 -15.52 -9.10 16.68
CA GLY A 25 -14.61 -8.45 17.62
C GLY A 25 -15.05 -7.05 18.06
N ARG A 26 -14.47 -6.57 19.17
CA ARG A 26 -14.77 -5.23 19.73
C ARG A 26 -14.07 -4.05 19.04
N TYR A 27 -13.16 -4.29 18.09
CA TYR A 27 -12.22 -3.27 17.59
C TYR A 27 -12.18 -3.21 16.07
N GLY A 28 -13.37 -3.14 15.46
CA GLY A 28 -13.57 -3.15 14.02
C GLY A 28 -13.63 -4.56 13.44
N THR A 29 -14.00 -4.60 12.17
CA THR A 29 -14.23 -5.76 11.29
C THR A 29 -12.93 -6.40 10.81
N THR A 30 -13.05 -7.56 10.17
CA THR A 30 -11.93 -8.19 9.45
C THR A 30 -11.33 -7.22 8.43
N ARG A 31 -12.19 -6.50 7.71
CA ARG A 31 -11.82 -5.49 6.72
C ARG A 31 -10.99 -4.35 7.35
N ASP A 32 -11.43 -3.82 8.48
CA ASP A 32 -10.66 -2.82 9.21
C ASP A 32 -9.25 -3.32 9.58
N GLY A 33 -9.12 -4.60 9.92
CA GLY A 33 -7.84 -5.23 10.25
C GLY A 33 -6.87 -5.28 9.07
N VAL A 34 -7.33 -5.74 7.92
CA VAL A 34 -6.50 -5.85 6.71
C VAL A 34 -6.15 -4.48 6.14
N GLU A 35 -7.07 -3.51 6.19
CA GLU A 35 -6.77 -2.15 5.75
C GLU A 35 -5.74 -1.49 6.66
N ARG A 36 -5.85 -1.64 7.98
CA ARG A 36 -4.81 -1.15 8.91
C ARG A 36 -3.46 -1.79 8.64
N PHE A 37 -3.42 -3.08 8.32
CA PHE A 37 -2.19 -3.77 7.96
C PHE A 37 -1.50 -3.12 6.77
N TRP A 38 -2.21 -2.96 5.65
CA TRP A 38 -1.66 -2.31 4.47
C TRP A 38 -1.30 -0.84 4.71
N ARG A 39 -2.15 -0.07 5.41
CA ARG A 39 -1.84 1.33 5.78
C ARG A 39 -0.57 1.43 6.63
N CYS A 40 -0.30 0.47 7.52
CA CYS A 40 0.95 0.44 8.28
C CYS A 40 2.16 0.20 7.38
N LEU A 41 2.06 -0.76 6.44
CA LEU A 41 3.15 -1.11 5.53
C LEU A 41 3.46 0.02 4.55
N ILE A 42 2.43 0.57 3.90
CA ILE A 42 2.56 1.72 3.00
C ILE A 42 2.97 2.97 3.77
N GLY A 43 2.54 3.11 5.03
CA GLY A 43 3.00 4.13 5.95
C GLY A 43 4.45 3.94 6.44
N GLY A 44 5.17 2.93 5.93
CA GLY A 44 6.57 2.63 6.21
C GLY A 44 6.85 2.19 7.65
N ALA A 45 5.92 1.45 8.27
CA ALA A 45 6.20 0.77 9.52
C ALA A 45 7.25 -0.32 9.33
N ALA A 46 8.19 -0.43 10.26
CA ALA A 46 9.24 -1.45 10.23
C ALA A 46 8.68 -2.86 10.52
N SER A 47 7.54 -2.95 11.21
CA SER A 47 6.81 -4.21 11.36
C SER A 47 5.31 -4.00 11.54
N ALA A 48 4.54 -4.97 11.09
CA ALA A 48 3.09 -5.04 11.25
C ALA A 48 2.68 -6.50 11.51
N ARG A 49 1.80 -6.71 12.49
CA ARG A 49 1.34 -8.04 12.87
C ARG A 49 -0.16 -8.07 13.16
N PHE A 50 -0.88 -8.98 12.50
CA PHE A 50 -2.24 -9.37 12.89
C PHE A 50 -2.23 -10.02 14.28
N HIS A 51 -3.10 -9.54 15.17
CA HIS A 51 -3.24 -10.11 16.50
C HIS A 51 -3.95 -11.48 16.45
N ARG A 52 -3.75 -12.30 17.49
CA ARG A 52 -4.24 -13.69 17.53
C ARG A 52 -5.77 -13.81 17.75
N PRO A 53 -6.37 -14.95 17.39
CA PRO A 53 -7.73 -15.32 17.80
C PRO A 53 -7.90 -15.42 19.33
N ASP A 54 -9.12 -15.42 19.87
CA ASP A 54 -10.44 -15.29 19.18
C ASP A 54 -10.73 -13.86 18.73
N SER A 55 -10.03 -12.90 19.31
CA SER A 55 -10.34 -11.52 19.07
C SER A 55 -10.09 -11.10 17.62
N ARG A 56 -9.22 -11.77 16.83
CA ARG A 56 -8.66 -11.29 15.55
C ARG A 56 -8.27 -12.40 14.56
N ILE A 57 -7.83 -12.00 13.36
CA ILE A 57 -7.53 -12.87 12.21
C ILE A 57 -6.11 -13.47 12.17
N GLY A 58 -5.33 -13.40 13.25
CA GLY A 58 -3.93 -13.82 13.23
C GLY A 58 -3.71 -15.26 12.76
N LEU A 59 -2.99 -15.41 11.64
CA LEU A 59 -2.66 -16.68 10.95
C LEU A 59 -3.86 -17.46 10.38
N ASP A 60 -5.03 -16.84 10.27
CA ASP A 60 -6.14 -17.41 9.50
C ASP A 60 -5.89 -17.30 7.97
N ALA A 61 -6.85 -17.75 7.18
CA ALA A 61 -6.74 -17.74 5.72
C ALA A 61 -6.60 -16.32 5.16
N THR A 62 -7.38 -15.37 5.65
CA THR A 62 -7.35 -13.97 5.19
C THR A 62 -6.01 -13.32 5.53
N ALA A 63 -5.55 -13.42 6.78
CA ALA A 63 -4.26 -12.88 7.18
C ALA A 63 -3.11 -13.50 6.38
N LYS A 64 -3.15 -14.81 6.10
CA LYS A 64 -2.14 -15.49 5.29
C LYS A 64 -2.11 -14.99 3.84
N ARG A 65 -3.27 -14.76 3.21
CA ARG A 65 -3.34 -14.20 1.85
C ARG A 65 -2.71 -12.81 1.79
N HIS A 66 -3.08 -11.92 2.70
CA HIS A 66 -2.52 -10.57 2.74
C HIS A 66 -1.01 -10.57 3.03
N LEU A 67 -0.54 -11.46 3.92
CA LEU A 67 0.90 -11.64 4.16
C LEU A 67 1.62 -12.16 2.91
N ALA A 68 1.05 -13.11 2.18
CA ALA A 68 1.62 -13.64 0.95
C ALA A 68 1.68 -12.57 -0.15
N ALA A 69 0.61 -11.82 -0.36
CA ALA A 69 0.58 -10.70 -1.32
C ALA A 69 1.64 -9.64 -0.97
N PHE A 70 1.80 -9.28 0.31
CA PHE A 70 2.86 -8.36 0.70
C PHE A 70 4.27 -8.91 0.39
N ARG A 71 4.51 -10.22 0.58
CA ARG A 71 5.79 -10.83 0.19
C ARG A 71 6.02 -10.82 -1.32
N MET A 72 4.96 -10.95 -2.13
CA MET A 72 5.06 -10.79 -3.58
C MET A 72 5.42 -9.37 -3.97
N LEU A 73 4.88 -8.36 -3.29
CA LEU A 73 5.25 -6.96 -3.49
C LEU A 73 6.71 -6.69 -3.10
N GLU A 74 7.13 -7.15 -1.92
CA GLU A 74 8.50 -6.99 -1.41
C GLU A 74 9.55 -7.65 -2.32
N ALA A 75 9.20 -8.74 -3.02
CA ALA A 75 10.08 -9.38 -3.99
C ALA A 75 10.34 -8.51 -5.24
N GLU A 76 9.47 -7.54 -5.52
CA GLU A 76 9.49 -6.71 -6.72
C GLU A 76 9.99 -5.28 -6.46
N CYS A 77 10.13 -4.86 -5.20
CA CYS A 77 10.59 -3.53 -4.84
C CYS A 77 11.31 -3.46 -3.50
N ASP A 78 12.27 -2.54 -3.39
CA ASP A 78 12.97 -2.27 -2.14
C ASP A 78 12.24 -1.16 -1.36
N LEU A 79 11.27 -1.57 -0.55
CA LEU A 79 10.46 -0.68 0.29
C LEU A 79 11.31 0.11 1.31
N THR A 80 12.58 -0.25 1.54
CA THR A 80 13.46 0.51 2.45
C THR A 80 13.91 1.85 1.87
N ARG A 81 13.87 2.00 0.54
CA ARG A 81 14.17 3.25 -0.18
C ARG A 81 12.98 4.19 -0.27
N TYR A 82 11.81 3.74 0.16
CA TYR A 82 10.56 4.43 -0.14
C TYR A 82 10.17 5.38 0.98
N GLU A 83 9.59 6.50 0.57
CA GLU A 83 9.00 7.49 1.45
C GLU A 83 7.47 7.41 1.34
N PRO A 84 6.72 7.28 2.45
CA PRO A 84 5.28 7.38 2.43
C PRO A 84 4.82 8.79 2.04
N ASP A 85 3.78 8.92 1.22
CA ASP A 85 3.15 10.23 0.97
C ASP A 85 2.21 10.59 2.13
N GLU A 86 2.80 11.01 3.24
CA GLU A 86 2.10 11.30 4.49
C GLU A 86 1.07 12.43 4.37
N THR A 87 1.29 13.34 3.41
CA THR A 87 0.41 14.47 3.16
C THR A 87 -0.69 14.15 2.14
N GLY A 88 -0.56 13.02 1.42
CA GLY A 88 -1.45 12.64 0.34
C GLY A 88 -1.42 13.60 -0.85
N ARG A 89 -0.32 14.35 -1.04
CA ARG A 89 -0.22 15.41 -2.06
C ARG A 89 0.05 14.87 -3.46
N ARG A 90 0.56 13.64 -3.58
CA ARG A 90 0.86 12.99 -4.86
C ARG A 90 -0.31 12.21 -5.43
N LEU A 91 -1.42 12.12 -4.69
CA LEU A 91 -2.64 11.49 -5.17
C LEU A 91 -3.74 12.55 -5.33
N SER A 92 -4.30 12.62 -6.54
CA SER A 92 -5.36 13.55 -6.95
C SER A 92 -6.60 12.77 -7.38
N ASP A 93 -7.73 13.48 -7.53
CA ASP A 93 -9.03 12.93 -7.96
C ASP A 93 -9.48 11.72 -7.13
N ARG A 94 -9.31 11.85 -5.81
CA ARG A 94 -9.62 10.82 -4.82
C ARG A 94 -10.58 11.35 -3.78
N VAL A 95 -11.36 10.46 -3.17
CA VAL A 95 -12.04 10.71 -1.91
C VAL A 95 -11.18 10.21 -0.73
N PRO A 96 -11.52 10.56 0.53
CA PRO A 96 -10.81 10.04 1.69
C PRO A 96 -10.77 8.51 1.69
N ASP A 97 -9.61 7.94 2.04
CA ASP A 97 -9.35 6.49 2.11
C ASP A 97 -9.40 5.70 0.78
N ASP A 98 -9.47 6.36 -0.38
CA ASP A 98 -9.42 5.66 -1.70
C ASP A 98 -8.10 4.95 -1.98
N ALA A 99 -6.98 5.58 -1.64
CA ALA A 99 -5.66 5.03 -1.89
C ALA A 99 -4.57 5.63 -1.01
N TYR A 100 -3.52 4.84 -0.80
CA TYR A 100 -2.32 5.20 -0.04
C TYR A 100 -1.07 4.96 -0.88
N LEU A 101 -0.10 5.87 -0.79
CA LEU A 101 1.11 5.83 -1.60
C LEU A 101 2.37 5.78 -0.74
N THR A 102 3.33 4.97 -1.17
CA THR A 102 4.74 5.10 -0.82
C THR A 102 5.58 4.98 -2.08
N CYS A 103 6.68 5.74 -2.18
CA CYS A 103 7.44 5.81 -3.41
C CYS A 103 8.90 6.15 -3.18
N GLU A 104 9.72 5.77 -4.16
CA GLU A 104 10.99 6.42 -4.48
C GLU A 104 10.71 7.41 -5.63
N PRO A 105 10.59 8.72 -5.36
CA PRO A 105 10.16 9.69 -6.37
C PRO A 105 11.02 9.66 -7.64
N GLY A 106 10.36 9.57 -8.78
CA GLY A 106 10.98 9.52 -10.10
C GLY A 106 11.38 8.12 -10.56
N GLU A 107 11.38 7.12 -9.67
CA GLU A 107 11.81 5.76 -10.00
C GLU A 107 10.67 4.76 -9.83
N GLN A 108 10.06 4.70 -8.65
CA GLN A 108 9.09 3.65 -8.33
C GLN A 108 8.01 4.13 -7.36
N TYR A 109 6.77 3.69 -7.57
CA TYR A 109 5.61 4.08 -6.78
C TYR A 109 4.76 2.85 -6.47
N VAL A 110 4.35 2.72 -5.21
CA VAL A 110 3.46 1.66 -4.74
C VAL A 110 2.20 2.31 -4.19
N VAL A 111 1.08 2.08 -4.88
CA VAL A 111 -0.24 2.62 -4.53
C VAL A 111 -1.14 1.48 -4.10
N TYR A 112 -1.59 1.50 -2.85
CA TYR A 112 -2.56 0.54 -2.32
C TYR A 112 -3.96 1.13 -2.35
N PHE A 113 -4.89 0.37 -2.92
CA PHE A 113 -6.32 0.66 -2.98
C PHE A 113 -7.08 -0.30 -2.05
N PRO A 114 -7.75 0.19 -1.00
CA PRO A 114 -8.52 -0.65 -0.10
C PRO A 114 -9.74 -1.31 -0.75
N ASP A 115 -10.31 -0.72 -1.80
CA ASP A 115 -11.52 -1.23 -2.45
C ASP A 115 -11.64 -0.82 -3.92
N GLY A 116 -10.60 -1.10 -4.69
CA GLY A 116 -10.50 -0.63 -6.07
C GLY A 116 -10.53 0.91 -6.16
N GLY A 117 -11.17 1.43 -7.22
CA GLY A 117 -11.29 2.86 -7.45
C GLY A 117 -10.22 3.44 -8.38
N ARG A 118 -10.13 4.77 -8.40
CA ARG A 118 -9.29 5.51 -9.34
C ARG A 118 -8.66 6.72 -8.68
N VAL A 119 -7.38 6.95 -8.96
CA VAL A 119 -6.66 8.16 -8.52
C VAL A 119 -5.69 8.63 -9.60
N GLY A 120 -5.40 9.92 -9.62
CA GLY A 120 -4.30 10.48 -10.38
C GLY A 120 -3.00 10.48 -9.57
N LEU A 121 -1.99 9.74 -10.01
CA LEU A 121 -0.65 9.71 -9.41
C LEU A 121 0.24 10.81 -10.01
N ASP A 122 0.77 11.68 -9.17
CA ASP A 122 1.79 12.66 -9.54
C ASP A 122 3.19 12.03 -9.59
N LEU A 123 3.74 11.97 -10.80
CA LEU A 123 5.09 11.46 -11.10
C LEU A 123 6.17 12.53 -10.87
N GLY A 124 5.79 13.77 -10.51
CA GLY A 124 6.70 14.90 -10.35
C GLY A 124 7.26 15.39 -11.68
N GLU A 125 8.52 15.82 -11.69
CA GLU A 125 9.21 16.25 -12.92
C GLU A 125 9.80 15.09 -13.73
N ALA A 126 9.58 13.84 -13.31
CA ALA A 126 10.08 12.66 -13.96
C ALA A 126 9.25 12.33 -15.22
N ALA A 127 9.50 13.07 -16.30
CA ALA A 127 9.04 12.67 -17.62
C ALA A 127 9.72 11.35 -18.02
N GLY A 128 8.94 10.37 -18.44
CA GLY A 128 9.47 9.08 -18.83
C GLY A 128 8.38 8.05 -19.10
N ARG A 129 8.82 6.85 -19.48
CA ARG A 129 7.94 5.71 -19.65
C ARG A 129 7.92 4.90 -18.36
N PHE A 130 6.75 4.50 -17.92
CA PHE A 130 6.56 3.70 -16.73
C PHE A 130 5.87 2.39 -17.09
N ARG A 131 6.11 1.33 -16.33
CA ARG A 131 5.34 0.09 -16.38
C ARG A 131 4.41 0.05 -15.18
N VAL A 132 3.15 -0.28 -15.41
CA VAL A 132 2.15 -0.47 -14.36
C VAL A 132 1.82 -1.96 -14.23
N ARG A 133 2.01 -2.49 -13.03
CA ARG A 133 1.55 -3.83 -12.67
C ARG A 133 0.59 -3.74 -11.49
N TRP A 134 -0.44 -4.58 -11.51
CA TRP A 134 -1.47 -4.65 -10.49
C TRP A 134 -1.38 -5.99 -9.75
N LEU A 135 -1.18 -5.96 -8.45
CA LEU A 135 -1.29 -7.13 -7.60
C LEU A 135 -2.73 -7.22 -7.06
N ASP A 136 -3.39 -8.31 -7.41
CA ASP A 136 -4.66 -8.73 -6.81
C ASP A 136 -4.32 -9.36 -5.45
N VAL A 137 -4.65 -8.69 -4.35
CA VAL A 137 -4.26 -9.15 -3.00
C VAL A 137 -5.00 -10.43 -2.61
N GLU A 138 -6.24 -10.60 -3.07
CA GLU A 138 -7.07 -11.74 -2.74
C GLU A 138 -6.71 -12.97 -3.59
N ALA A 139 -6.47 -12.76 -4.89
CA ALA A 139 -6.03 -13.84 -5.77
C ALA A 139 -4.55 -14.20 -5.56
N GLY A 140 -3.73 -13.24 -5.12
CA GLY A 140 -2.29 -13.43 -4.98
C GLY A 140 -1.58 -13.52 -6.32
N ASP A 141 -1.99 -12.68 -7.29
CA ASP A 141 -1.50 -12.72 -8.67
C ASP A 141 -1.23 -11.32 -9.23
N TRP A 142 -0.21 -11.22 -10.09
CA TRP A 142 0.13 -10.00 -10.82
C TRP A 142 -0.59 -9.93 -12.17
N ARG A 143 -1.07 -8.74 -12.52
CA ARG A 143 -1.62 -8.38 -13.83
C ARG A 143 -0.80 -7.23 -14.42
N ASP A 144 -0.30 -7.40 -15.63
CA ASP A 144 0.46 -6.36 -16.32
C ASP A 144 -0.51 -5.47 -17.12
N ALA A 145 -0.53 -4.18 -16.80
CA ALA A 145 -1.27 -3.17 -17.59
C ALA A 145 -0.40 -2.60 -18.73
N GLY A 146 0.88 -2.98 -18.80
CA GLY A 146 1.80 -2.56 -19.82
C GLY A 146 2.44 -1.19 -19.54
N PRO A 147 3.11 -0.63 -20.55
CA PRO A 147 3.74 0.67 -20.43
C PRO A 147 2.73 1.82 -20.49
N ALA A 148 2.95 2.85 -19.68
CA ALA A 148 2.24 4.11 -19.71
C ALA A 148 3.23 5.28 -19.87
N ASP A 149 2.87 6.25 -20.70
CA ASP A 149 3.66 7.45 -20.89
C ASP A 149 3.36 8.42 -19.74
N GLY A 150 4.33 8.57 -18.83
CA GLY A 150 4.25 9.48 -17.71
C GLY A 150 4.86 10.82 -18.07
N THR A 151 4.05 11.86 -18.26
CA THR A 151 4.57 13.23 -18.43
C THR A 151 4.77 13.89 -17.07
N ARG A 152 3.69 14.01 -16.29
CA ARG A 152 3.69 14.48 -14.89
C ARG A 152 2.67 13.76 -14.03
N ARG A 153 1.65 13.19 -14.65
CA ARG A 153 0.56 12.50 -13.97
C ARG A 153 0.22 11.22 -14.71
N LEU A 154 -0.09 10.18 -13.95
CA LEU A 154 -0.57 8.90 -14.43
C LEU A 154 -1.90 8.58 -13.75
N ASP A 155 -2.94 8.34 -14.55
CA ASP A 155 -4.21 7.88 -14.01
C ASP A 155 -4.14 6.37 -13.74
N LEU A 156 -4.42 6.00 -12.50
CA LEU A 156 -4.46 4.62 -12.04
C LEU A 156 -5.90 4.25 -11.72
N GLU A 157 -6.40 3.20 -12.38
CA GLU A 157 -7.73 2.64 -12.16
C GLU A 157 -7.56 1.16 -11.81
N ALA A 158 -7.99 0.79 -10.61
CA ALA A 158 -7.86 -0.59 -10.14
C ALA A 158 -8.71 -1.53 -11.02
N PRO A 159 -8.25 -2.75 -11.32
CA PRO A 159 -8.96 -3.67 -12.20
C PRO A 159 -10.35 -4.14 -11.71
N GLY A 160 -10.71 -3.90 -10.46
CA GLY A 160 -12.02 -4.24 -9.89
C GLY A 160 -12.13 -3.84 -8.42
N GLU A 161 -13.20 -4.29 -7.77
CA GLU A 161 -13.43 -4.12 -6.33
C GLU A 161 -12.39 -4.89 -5.50
N GLY A 162 -12.30 -4.56 -4.20
CA GLY A 162 -11.42 -5.22 -3.25
C GLY A 162 -9.99 -4.67 -3.21
N HIS A 163 -9.09 -5.46 -2.65
CA HIS A 163 -7.74 -5.01 -2.31
C HIS A 163 -6.79 -5.11 -3.51
N TRP A 164 -6.25 -3.97 -3.94
CA TRP A 164 -5.32 -3.88 -5.07
C TRP A 164 -4.05 -3.11 -4.71
N VAL A 165 -2.93 -3.52 -5.28
CA VAL A 165 -1.69 -2.73 -5.24
C VAL A 165 -1.21 -2.46 -6.66
N ALA A 166 -1.08 -1.18 -7.03
CA ALA A 166 -0.36 -0.78 -8.23
C ALA A 166 1.13 -0.61 -7.89
N LEU A 167 1.99 -1.32 -8.62
CA LEU A 167 3.43 -1.08 -8.68
C LEU A 167 3.75 -0.39 -10.01
N VAL A 168 4.12 0.88 -9.92
CA VAL A 168 4.53 1.71 -11.05
C VAL A 168 6.04 1.86 -11.01
N THR A 169 6.73 1.44 -12.07
CA THR A 169 8.20 1.43 -12.13
C THR A 169 8.67 2.13 -13.40
N ARG A 170 9.68 2.98 -13.30
CA ARG A 170 10.27 3.63 -14.47
C ARG A 170 10.93 2.59 -15.36
N ILE A 171 10.68 2.69 -16.67
CA ILE A 171 11.36 1.88 -17.68
C ILE A 171 12.64 2.63 -18.07
N PRO A 172 13.79 1.92 -18.17
CA PRO A 172 15.04 2.50 -18.64
C PRO A 172 14.97 3.11 -20.05
#